data_AF-A0AAX6H1X0-F1
#
_entry.id   AF-A0AAX6H1X0-F1
#
_cell.length_a   1.000
_cell.length_b   1.000
_cell.length_c   1.000
_cell.angle_alpha   90.00
_cell.angle_beta   90.00
_cell.angle_gamma   90.00
#
_symmetry.space_group_name_H-M   'P 1'
#
loop_
_entity.id
_entity.type
_entity.pdbx_description
1 polymer ?
#
loop_
_entity_poly.entity_id
_entity_poly.type
_entity_poly.pdbx_seq_one_letter_code
_entity_poly.pdbx_strand_id
1 'polypeptide(L)' 'MVRGQVNFKRLSLTDIKIDIARISKKKSLIAAMEAADVKNKWENSSWGRKLIV' A
#
# COMPACT_ATOMS: atom_id res chain seq x y z
N MET A 1 -1.06 10.16 -7.74
CA MET A 1 -0.65 8.77 -7.99
C MET A 1 -0.73 8.46 -9.48
N VAL A 2 0.42 8.43 -10.15
CA VAL A 2 0.61 7.97 -11.53
C VAL A 2 0.94 6.47 -11.46
N ARG A 3 0.32 5.65 -12.31
CA ARG A 3 0.67 4.23 -12.40
C ARG A 3 1.85 4.08 -13.36
N GLY A 4 2.86 3.33 -12.95
CA GLY A 4 4.06 3.08 -13.76
C GLY A 4 4.58 1.67 -13.51
N GLN A 5 5.43 1.19 -14.41
CA GLN A 5 6.13 -0.08 -14.23
C GLN A 5 7.25 0.11 -13.21
N VAL A 6 7.38 -0.83 -12.27
CA VAL A 6 8.40 -0.83 -11.23
C VAL A 6 9.02 -2.23 -11.13
N ASN A 7 10.34 -2.28 -10.96
CA ASN A 7 11.06 -3.55 -10.84
C ASN A 7 10.97 -4.09 -9.40
N PHE A 8 10.77 -5.40 -9.23
CA PHE A 8 10.60 -6.01 -7.90
C PHE A 8 11.81 -5.82 -6.98
N LYS A 9 13.02 -5.71 -7.53
CA LYS A 9 14.24 -5.42 -6.74
C LYS A 9 14.22 -4.08 -6.01
N ARG A 10 13.32 -3.16 -6.37
CA ARG A 10 13.15 -1.84 -5.71
C ARG A 10 11.97 -1.79 -4.74
N LEU A 11 11.26 -2.91 -4.57
CA LEU A 11 10.10 -3.02 -3.70
C LEU A 11 10.41 -3.98 -2.55
N SER A 12 10.17 -3.51 -1.34
CA SER A 12 10.18 -4.34 -0.14
C SER A 12 8.74 -4.58 0.27
N LEU A 13 8.35 -5.85 0.37
CA LEU A 13 6.99 -6.23 0.74
C LEU A 13 6.72 -5.88 2.19
N THR A 14 5.49 -5.44 2.47
CA THR A 14 4.99 -5.17 3.82
C THR A 14 3.97 -6.25 4.19
N ASP A 15 3.72 -6.45 5.49
CA ASP A 15 2.74 -7.43 5.98
C ASP A 15 1.28 -7.02 5.70
N ILE A 16 1.05 -5.84 5.12
CA ILE A 16 -0.29 -5.31 4.84
C ILE A 16 -0.78 -5.83 3.49
N LYS A 17 -1.66 -6.83 3.54
CA LYS A 17 -2.37 -7.34 2.35
C LYS A 17 -3.72 -6.66 2.18
N ILE A 18 -4.07 -6.35 0.93
CA ILE A 18 -5.41 -5.92 0.54
C ILE A 18 -5.84 -6.84 -0.59
N ASP A 19 -6.99 -7.47 -0.45
CA ASP A 19 -7.53 -8.32 -1.51
C ASP A 19 -8.27 -7.46 -2.54
N ILE A 20 -7.79 -7.45 -3.77
CA ILE A 20 -8.29 -6.59 -4.85
C ILE A 20 -8.30 -7.39 -6.15
N ALA A 21 -9.34 -7.21 -6.97
CA ALA A 21 -9.40 -7.78 -8.31
C ALA A 21 -8.21 -7.32 -9.18
N ARG A 22 -7.66 -8.26 -9.96
CA ARG A 22 -6.55 -8.02 -10.89
C ARG A 22 -6.94 -6.92 -11.89
N ILE A 23 -6.10 -5.89 -12.04
CA ILE A 23 -6.33 -4.72 -12.93
C ILE A 23 -7.54 -3.84 -12.49
N SER A 24 -7.68 -3.58 -11.18
CA SER A 24 -8.70 -2.65 -10.69
C SER A 24 -8.46 -1.19 -11.15
N LYS A 25 -9.55 -0.44 -11.38
CA LYS A 25 -9.49 1.01 -11.70
C LYS A 25 -9.06 1.82 -10.49
N LYS A 26 -8.45 2.99 -10.71
CA LYS A 26 -7.91 3.86 -9.65
C LYS A 26 -8.92 4.16 -8.52
N LYS A 27 -10.19 4.41 -8.88
CA LYS A 27 -11.25 4.70 -7.92
C LYS A 27 -11.51 3.56 -6.93
N SER A 28 -11.57 2.33 -7.43
CA SER A 28 -11.78 1.13 -6.60
C SER A 28 -10.58 0.83 -5.71
N LEU A 29 -9.36 1.09 -6.20
CA LEU A 29 -8.14 0.89 -5.42
C LEU A 29 -8.01 1.88 -4.26
N ILE A 30 -8.37 3.15 -4.48
CA ILE A 30 -8.38 4.17 -3.41
C ILE A 30 -9.42 3.81 -2.36
N ALA A 31 -10.64 3.46 -2.78
CA ALA A 31 -11.69 3.04 -1.86
C ALA A 31 -11.30 1.80 -1.04
N ALA A 32 -10.63 0.81 -1.65
CA ALA A 32 -10.13 -0.37 -0.94
C ALA A 32 -8.99 -0.02 0.04
N MET A 33 -8.13 0.93 -0.32
CA MET A 33 -7.05 1.40 0.54
C MET A 33 -7.56 2.20 1.75
N GLU A 34 -8.60 3.01 1.56
CA GLU A 34 -9.30 3.73 2.63
C GLU A 34 -10.07 2.76 3.53
N ALA A 35 -10.85 1.84 2.97
CA ALA A 35 -11.60 0.84 3.73
C ALA A 35 -10.70 -0.11 4.55
N ALA A 36 -9.46 -0.33 4.11
CA ALA A 36 -8.49 -1.17 4.80
C ALA A 36 -7.63 -0.41 5.82
N ASP A 37 -7.78 0.91 5.95
CA ASP A 37 -7.01 1.78 6.86
C ASP A 37 -5.49 1.56 6.77
N VAL A 38 -5.00 1.35 5.56
CA VAL A 38 -3.61 0.92 5.29
C VAL A 38 -2.61 1.96 5.80
N LYS A 39 -2.95 3.24 5.71
CA LYS A 39 -2.09 4.34 6.17
C LYS A 39 -1.92 4.33 7.69
N ASN A 40 -3.02 4.17 8.43
CA ASN A 40 -3.00 4.07 9.88
C ASN A 40 -2.25 2.82 10.37
N LYS A 41 -2.41 1.69 9.67
CA LYS A 41 -1.65 0.46 9.96
C LYS A 41 -0.17 0.60 9.65
N TRP A 42 0.19 1.32 8.59
CA TRP A 42 1.58 1.59 8.23
C TRP A 42 2.26 2.48 9.28
N GLU A 43 1.64 3.59 9.67
CA GLU A 43 2.18 4.51 10.69
C GLU A 43 2.33 3.85 12.07
N ASN A 44 1.47 2.86 12.38
CA ASN A 44 1.60 2.06 13.58
C ASN A 44 2.58 0.89 13.48
N SER A 45 3.06 0.53 12.28
CA SER A 45 4.02 -0.56 12.12
C SER A 45 5.38 -0.16 12.70
N SER A 46 6.10 -1.15 13.24
CA SER A 46 7.46 -0.94 13.77
C SER A 46 8.40 -0.36 12.69
N TRP A 47 8.20 -0.76 11.43
CA TRP A 47 8.94 -0.24 10.30
C TRP A 47 8.53 1.20 9.94
N GLY A 48 7.23 1.48 9.84
CA GLY A 48 6.72 2.83 9.56
C GLY A 48 7.13 3.84 10.63
N ARG A 49 7.07 3.48 11.92
CA ARG A 49 7.58 4.32 13.01
C ARG A 49 9.07 4.60 12.90
N LYS A 50 9.87 3.62 12.44
CA LYS A 50 11.32 3.79 12.27
C LYS A 50 11.67 4.74 11.12
N LEU A 51 10.81 4.82 10.10
CA LEU A 51 11.02 5.68 8.92
C LEU A 51 10.45 7.10 9.07
N ILE A 52 9.72 7.40 10.14
CA ILE A 52 9.17 8.73 10.43
C ILE A 52 10.24 9.69 11.02
N VAL A 53 11.43 9.17 11.39
CA VAL A 53 12.59 9.95 11.84
C VAL A 53 13.17 10.80 10.71
#